data_AF-A0A087SW61-F1
#
_entry.id   AF-A0A087SW61-F1
#
_cell.length_a   1.000
_cell.length_b   1.000
_cell.length_c   1.000
_cell.angle_alpha   90.00
_cell.angle_beta   90.00
_cell.angle_gamma   90.00
#
_symmetry.space_group_name_H-M   'P 1'
#
loop_
_entity.id
_entity.type
_entity.pdbx_description
1 polymer ?
#
loop_
_entity_poly.entity_id
_entity_poly.type
_entity_poly.pdbx_seq_one_letter_code
_entity_poly.pdbx_strand_id
1 'polypeptide(L)'
;MMWRVVHASFPLLSEYWRTIADIHTLGVVSEVPRWRQCISTLSKSALEVALNSYYVRHYFNEENKEAVLKIAEYIQREFLNILETKEWLDENIKEQIKGKANATTYNIGYQKELVNETIMSQLYSNLILDGKSYFKKTLQLRKWQTDYSFSQLRRNEVEIEWDKYLSPTTVNSAY
;
A
#
# COMPACT_ATOMS: atom_id res chain seq x y z
N MET A 1 -19.07 7.72 21.43
CA MET A 1 -18.93 7.19 20.04
C MET A 1 -19.16 8.24 18.96
N MET A 2 -20.24 9.05 19.04
CA MET A 2 -20.58 10.05 18.00
C MET A 2 -19.43 10.99 17.61
N TRP A 3 -18.69 11.51 18.60
CA TRP A 3 -17.56 12.42 18.35
C TRP A 3 -16.49 11.85 17.41
N ARG A 4 -16.17 10.56 17.52
CA ARG A 4 -15.16 9.92 16.65
C ARG A 4 -15.61 9.89 15.19
N VAL A 5 -16.91 9.67 14.94
CA VAL A 5 -17.50 9.64 13.59
C VAL A 5 -17.52 11.05 12.99
N VAL A 6 -17.91 12.05 13.79
CA VAL A 6 -17.93 13.45 13.40
C VAL A 6 -16.52 13.94 13.07
N HIS A 7 -15.55 13.70 13.97
CA HIS A 7 -14.16 14.09 13.76
C HIS A 7 -13.54 13.43 12.51
N ALA A 8 -13.77 12.12 12.30
CA ALA A 8 -13.30 11.40 11.11
C ALA A 8 -13.94 11.85 9.78
N SER A 9 -14.98 12.70 9.85
CA SER A 9 -15.65 13.30 8.70
C SER A 9 -15.10 14.67 8.32
N PHE A 10 -14.36 15.36 9.20
CA PHE A 10 -13.86 16.72 8.96
C PHE A 10 -13.09 16.88 7.65
N PRO A 11 -12.21 15.94 7.22
CA PRO A 11 -11.51 16.03 5.94
C PRO A 11 -12.46 16.12 4.72
N LEU A 12 -13.71 15.68 4.86
CA LEU A 12 -14.69 15.56 3.78
C LEU A 12 -15.65 16.76 3.69
N LEU A 13 -15.58 17.72 4.62
CA LEU A 13 -16.54 18.81 4.76
C LEU A 13 -16.06 20.10 4.08
N SER A 14 -16.43 21.28 4.59
CA SER A 14 -15.93 22.56 4.08
C SER A 14 -14.48 22.82 4.51
N GLU A 15 -13.87 23.85 3.94
CA GLU A 15 -12.49 24.26 4.26
C GLU A 15 -12.32 24.54 5.74
N TYR A 16 -13.29 25.23 6.35
CA TYR A 16 -13.33 25.51 7.78
C TYR A 16 -13.05 24.26 8.64
N TRP A 17 -13.73 23.14 8.36
CA TRP A 17 -13.56 21.90 9.13
C TRP A 17 -12.22 21.22 8.85
N ARG A 18 -11.69 21.32 7.62
CA ARG A 18 -10.35 20.81 7.28
C ARG A 18 -9.26 21.59 7.98
N THR A 19 -9.33 22.92 7.96
CA THR A 19 -8.38 23.79 8.65
C THR A 19 -8.35 23.49 10.15
N ILE A 20 -9.51 23.28 10.79
CA ILE A 20 -9.57 22.86 12.20
C ILE A 20 -8.86 21.53 12.42
N ALA A 21 -9.08 20.54 11.54
CA ALA A 21 -8.44 19.23 11.64
C ALA A 21 -6.91 19.36 11.49
N ASP A 22 -6.43 20.13 10.51
CA ASP A 22 -5.00 20.31 10.22
C ASP A 22 -4.28 21.09 11.33
N ILE A 23 -4.89 22.16 11.87
CA ILE A 23 -4.32 22.91 13.00
C ILE A 23 -4.16 22.01 14.22
N HIS A 24 -5.21 21.24 14.55
CA HIS A 24 -5.19 20.41 15.75
C HIS A 24 -4.21 19.23 15.66
N THR A 25 -3.99 18.70 14.46
CA THR A 25 -3.18 17.49 14.25
C THR A 25 -1.75 17.77 13.82
N LEU A 26 -1.51 18.81 13.02
CA LEU A 26 -0.22 19.09 12.38
C LEU A 26 0.38 20.44 12.79
N GLY A 27 -0.39 21.32 13.45
CA GLY A 27 0.06 22.67 13.79
C GLY A 27 0.31 23.56 12.57
N VAL A 28 -0.22 23.19 11.41
CA VAL A 28 -0.02 23.90 10.13
C VAL A 28 -1.20 24.83 9.87
N VAL A 29 -0.90 26.06 9.46
CA VAL A 29 -1.89 27.12 9.19
C VAL A 29 -2.36 27.15 7.73
N SER A 30 -1.56 26.58 6.82
CA SER A 30 -1.82 26.58 5.38
C SER A 30 -2.19 25.19 4.86
N GLU A 31 -3.32 25.13 4.16
CA GLU A 31 -3.85 23.90 3.61
C GLU A 31 -3.05 23.46 2.36
N VAL A 32 -2.76 22.15 2.24
CA VAL A 32 -2.12 21.63 1.02
C VAL A 32 -3.04 21.76 -0.19
N PRO A 33 -2.52 21.97 -1.42
CA PRO A 33 -3.34 22.12 -2.62
C PRO A 33 -4.40 21.03 -2.76
N ARG A 34 -5.62 21.42 -3.17
CA ARG A 34 -6.79 20.53 -3.26
C ARG A 34 -6.52 19.21 -3.99
N TRP A 35 -5.84 19.28 -5.13
CA TRP A 35 -5.52 18.09 -5.91
C TRP A 35 -4.65 17.09 -5.14
N ARG A 36 -3.71 17.56 -4.30
CA ARG A 36 -2.88 16.69 -3.44
C ARG A 36 -3.71 16.01 -2.38
N GLN A 37 -4.72 16.69 -1.82
CA GLN A 37 -5.64 16.07 -0.87
C GLN A 37 -6.49 15.00 -1.53
N CYS A 38 -6.98 15.25 -2.76
CA CYS A 38 -7.75 14.27 -3.51
C CYS A 38 -6.91 13.01 -3.78
N ILE A 39 -5.67 13.16 -4.25
CA ILE A 39 -4.76 12.03 -4.46
C ILE A 39 -4.45 11.31 -3.13
N SER A 40 -4.14 12.05 -2.07
CA SER A 40 -3.91 11.49 -0.72
C SER A 40 -5.13 10.75 -0.16
N THR A 41 -6.35 11.20 -0.49
CA THR A 41 -7.57 10.51 -0.10
C THR A 41 -7.75 9.23 -0.91
N LEU A 42 -7.51 9.27 -2.22
CA LEU A 42 -7.58 8.08 -3.07
C LEU A 42 -6.57 7.02 -2.63
N SER A 43 -5.33 7.42 -2.34
CA SER A 43 -4.26 6.54 -1.87
C SER A 43 -4.47 5.97 -0.46
N LYS A 44 -5.50 6.42 0.27
CA LYS A 44 -5.87 5.92 1.61
C LYS A 44 -7.28 5.33 1.63
N SER A 45 -7.83 5.04 0.45
CA SER A 45 -9.19 4.53 0.29
C SER A 45 -9.19 3.18 -0.40
N ALA A 46 -10.37 2.56 -0.51
CA ALA A 46 -10.61 1.40 -1.36
C ALA A 46 -10.06 1.50 -2.80
N LEU A 47 -9.86 2.70 -3.33
CA LEU A 47 -9.32 2.94 -4.68
C LEU A 47 -7.79 3.00 -4.74
N GLU A 48 -7.09 2.79 -3.63
CA GLU A 48 -5.63 2.79 -3.60
C GLU A 48 -5.04 1.81 -4.63
N VAL A 49 -5.62 0.62 -4.77
CA VAL A 49 -5.12 -0.37 -5.72
C VAL A 49 -5.40 -0.03 -7.18
N ALA A 50 -6.56 0.56 -7.48
CA ALA A 50 -6.79 1.14 -8.80
C ALA A 50 -5.77 2.25 -9.12
N LEU A 51 -5.47 3.12 -8.15
CA LEU A 51 -4.48 4.18 -8.31
C LEU A 51 -3.06 3.61 -8.55
N ASN A 52 -2.68 2.58 -7.79
CA ASN A 52 -1.39 1.91 -7.94
C ASN A 52 -1.29 1.19 -9.29
N SER A 53 -2.34 0.49 -9.72
CA SER A 53 -2.43 -0.12 -11.05
C SER A 53 -2.21 0.92 -12.14
N TYR A 54 -2.91 2.06 -12.05
CA TYR A 54 -2.73 3.16 -12.98
C TYR A 54 -1.28 3.68 -12.97
N TYR A 55 -0.70 3.91 -11.79
CA TYR A 55 0.66 4.41 -11.66
C TYR A 55 1.69 3.46 -12.30
N VAL A 56 1.60 2.17 -12.00
CA VAL A 56 2.53 1.15 -12.50
C VAL A 56 2.50 1.11 -14.03
N ARG A 57 1.31 1.07 -14.63
CA ARG A 57 1.15 0.96 -16.10
C ARG A 57 1.74 2.13 -16.87
N HIS A 58 1.79 3.33 -16.27
CA HIS A 58 2.16 4.55 -16.97
C HIS A 58 3.55 5.07 -16.61
N TYR A 59 4.05 4.77 -15.41
CA TYR A 59 5.24 5.41 -14.87
C TYR A 59 6.31 4.44 -14.38
N PHE A 60 5.97 3.16 -14.17
CA PHE A 60 6.95 2.20 -13.67
C PHE A 60 7.72 1.56 -14.82
N ASN A 61 9.05 1.60 -14.75
CA ASN A 61 9.93 0.98 -15.76
C ASN A 61 10.34 -0.43 -15.30
N GLU A 62 10.02 -1.43 -16.10
CA GLU A 62 10.34 -2.83 -15.81
C GLU A 62 11.86 -3.10 -15.79
N GLU A 63 12.64 -2.39 -16.60
CA GLU A 63 14.12 -2.51 -16.62
C GLU A 63 14.71 -2.13 -15.25
N ASN A 64 14.15 -1.13 -14.58
CA ASN A 64 14.59 -0.73 -13.25
C ASN A 64 14.31 -1.83 -12.22
N LYS A 65 13.19 -2.55 -12.35
CA LYS A 65 12.85 -3.66 -11.45
C LYS A 65 13.80 -4.83 -11.63
N GLU A 66 14.17 -5.19 -12.86
CA GLU A 66 15.18 -6.22 -13.12
C GLU A 66 16.56 -5.83 -12.57
N ALA A 67 16.95 -4.56 -12.74
CA ALA A 67 18.22 -4.06 -12.20
C ALA A 67 18.25 -4.15 -10.67
N VAL A 68 17.17 -3.75 -9.99
CA VAL A 68 17.08 -3.81 -8.53
C VAL A 68 17.01 -5.26 -8.03
N LEU A 69 16.40 -6.18 -8.78
CA LEU A 69 16.41 -7.61 -8.46
C LEU A 69 17.84 -8.15 -8.42
N LYS A 70 18.66 -7.83 -9.43
CA LYS A 70 20.08 -8.21 -9.47
C LYS A 70 20.87 -7.62 -8.31
N ILE A 71 20.55 -6.39 -7.89
CA ILE A 71 21.16 -5.76 -6.71
C ILE A 71 20.77 -6.53 -5.44
N ALA A 72 19.50 -6.91 -5.28
CA ALA A 72 19.03 -7.67 -4.12
C ALA A 72 19.71 -9.05 -4.02
N GLU A 73 19.80 -9.77 -5.14
CA GLU A 73 20.52 -11.05 -5.23
C GLU A 73 22.02 -10.89 -4.91
N TYR A 74 22.64 -9.82 -5.40
CA TYR A 74 24.03 -9.49 -5.08
C TYR A 74 24.21 -9.26 -3.58
N ILE A 75 23.34 -8.45 -2.96
CA ILE A 75 23.38 -8.17 -1.53
C ILE A 75 23.19 -9.45 -0.72
N GLN A 76 22.26 -10.32 -1.11
CA GLN A 76 22.05 -11.62 -0.46
C GLN A 76 23.30 -12.47 -0.49
N ARG A 77 23.93 -12.59 -1.67
CA ARG A 77 25.16 -13.36 -1.83
C ARG A 77 26.30 -12.79 -0.98
N GLU A 78 26.50 -11.49 -1.00
CA GLU A 78 27.55 -10.87 -0.20
C GLU A 78 27.27 -10.98 1.30
N PHE A 79 26.00 -10.93 1.72
CA PHE A 79 25.62 -11.22 3.11
C PHE A 79 26.03 -12.64 3.52
N LEU A 80 25.77 -13.64 2.67
CA LEU A 80 26.19 -15.02 2.90
C LEU A 80 27.72 -15.16 2.95
N ASN A 81 28.45 -14.51 2.04
CA ASN A 81 29.92 -14.49 2.06
C ASN A 81 30.45 -13.89 3.37
N ILE A 82 29.89 -12.77 3.81
CA ILE A 82 30.27 -12.11 5.06
C ILE A 82 29.96 -13.01 6.25
N LEU A 83 28.84 -13.74 6.24
CA LEU A 83 28.42 -14.65 7.30
C LEU A 83 29.46 -15.75 7.56
N GLU A 84 30.09 -16.30 6.50
CA GLU A 84 31.14 -17.31 6.64
C GLU A 84 32.36 -16.78 7.41
N THR A 85 32.70 -15.50 7.21
CA THR A 85 33.87 -14.86 7.84
C THR A 85 33.69 -14.52 9.33
N LYS A 86 32.48 -14.73 9.90
CA LYS A 86 32.21 -14.34 11.29
C LYS A 86 32.57 -15.45 12.25
N GLU A 87 33.69 -15.26 12.95
CA GLU A 87 34.20 -16.17 13.98
C GLU A 87 33.38 -16.15 15.28
N TRP A 88 32.62 -15.08 15.54
CA TRP A 88 31.79 -14.96 16.74
C TRP A 88 30.46 -15.73 16.65
N LEU A 89 30.15 -16.33 15.49
CA LEU A 89 28.93 -17.11 15.26
C LEU A 89 29.25 -18.60 15.19
N ASP A 90 28.51 -19.40 15.94
CA ASP A 90 28.57 -20.86 15.87
C ASP A 90 28.06 -21.37 14.51
N GLU A 91 28.64 -22.47 14.02
CA GLU A 91 28.29 -23.05 12.72
C GLU A 91 26.80 -23.43 12.61
N ASN A 92 26.19 -23.94 13.68
CA ASN A 92 24.76 -24.25 13.70
C ASN A 92 23.90 -22.97 13.51
N ILE A 93 24.31 -21.85 14.11
CA ILE A 93 23.60 -20.57 13.96
C ILE A 93 23.79 -20.02 12.55
N LYS A 94 25.00 -20.14 11.97
CA LYS A 94 25.25 -19.76 10.57
C LYS A 94 24.32 -20.50 9.62
N GLU A 95 24.17 -21.82 9.77
CA GLU A 95 23.27 -22.61 8.92
C GLU A 95 21.80 -22.15 9.04
N GLN A 96 21.32 -21.81 10.25
CA GLN A 96 19.98 -21.24 10.42
C GLN A 96 19.82 -19.88 9.72
N ILE A 97 20.84 -19.02 9.81
CA ILE A 97 20.85 -17.71 9.15
C ILE A 97 20.86 -17.89 7.62
N LYS A 98 21.66 -18.83 7.09
CA LYS A 98 21.68 -19.17 5.66
C LYS A 98 20.30 -19.65 5.20
N GLY A 99 19.67 -20.54 5.97
CA GLY A 99 18.31 -21.00 5.70
C GLY A 99 17.31 -19.85 5.61
N LYS A 100 17.35 -18.91 6.57
CA LYS A 100 16.48 -17.73 6.56
C LYS A 100 16.77 -16.79 5.38
N ALA A 101 18.05 -16.54 5.08
CA ALA A 101 18.46 -15.71 3.96
C ALA A 101 17.98 -16.29 2.63
N ASN A 102 18.18 -17.59 2.41
CA ASN A 102 17.74 -18.29 1.18
C ASN A 102 16.21 -18.37 1.05
N ALA A 103 15.48 -18.39 2.15
CA ALA A 103 14.01 -18.36 2.15
C ALA A 103 13.43 -16.94 1.95
N THR A 104 14.26 -15.89 1.95
CA THR A 104 13.80 -14.52 1.78
C THR A 104 13.29 -14.29 0.35
N THR A 105 12.07 -13.74 0.23
CA THR A 105 11.48 -13.37 -1.06
C THR A 105 11.55 -11.86 -1.27
N TYR A 106 12.05 -11.42 -2.43
CA TYR A 106 12.16 -10.01 -2.78
C TYR A 106 10.92 -9.53 -3.54
N ASN A 107 10.18 -8.59 -2.98
CA ASN A 107 9.05 -7.94 -3.63
C ASN A 107 9.48 -6.55 -4.09
N ILE A 108 9.78 -6.43 -5.39
CA ILE A 108 10.37 -5.21 -5.96
C ILE A 108 9.35 -4.51 -6.84
N GLY A 109 9.02 -3.27 -6.47
CA GLY A 109 8.14 -2.40 -7.23
C GLY A 109 6.66 -2.72 -7.05
N TYR A 110 6.18 -3.79 -7.69
CA TYR A 110 4.75 -4.10 -7.75
C TYR A 110 4.47 -5.58 -8.02
N GLN A 111 3.26 -6.03 -7.65
CA GLN A 111 2.74 -7.37 -7.93
C GLN A 111 2.11 -7.45 -9.34
N LYS A 112 2.34 -8.55 -10.07
CA LYS A 112 1.86 -8.74 -11.46
C LYS A 112 0.34 -8.56 -11.61
N GLU A 113 -0.42 -8.83 -10.55
CA GLU A 113 -1.87 -8.68 -10.50
C GLU A 113 -2.30 -7.23 -10.73
N LEU A 114 -1.48 -6.25 -10.32
CA LEU A 114 -1.76 -4.82 -10.52
C LEU A 114 -1.79 -4.40 -11.99
N VAL A 115 -1.06 -5.08 -12.87
CA VAL A 115 -1.11 -4.79 -14.32
C VAL A 115 -2.16 -5.61 -15.05
N ASN A 116 -2.83 -6.54 -14.38
CA ASN A 116 -3.88 -7.36 -14.99
C ASN A 116 -5.26 -6.67 -14.94
N GLU A 117 -5.76 -6.25 -16.10
CA GLU A 117 -7.07 -5.60 -16.23
C GLU A 117 -8.25 -6.45 -15.78
N THR A 118 -8.16 -7.76 -15.97
CA THR A 118 -9.23 -8.70 -15.61
C THR A 118 -9.39 -8.74 -14.09
N ILE A 119 -8.27 -8.87 -13.38
CA ILE A 119 -8.27 -8.90 -11.90
C ILE A 119 -8.75 -7.55 -11.35
N MET A 120 -8.29 -6.43 -11.89
CA MET A 120 -8.76 -5.09 -11.47
C MET A 120 -10.26 -4.91 -11.69
N SER A 121 -10.77 -5.35 -12.85
CA SER A 121 -12.19 -5.24 -13.18
C SER A 121 -13.06 -6.11 -12.29
N GLN A 122 -12.58 -7.32 -11.96
CA GLN A 122 -13.27 -8.24 -11.05
C GLN A 122 -13.31 -7.69 -9.62
N LEU A 123 -12.17 -7.17 -9.13
CA LEU A 123 -12.07 -6.56 -7.79
C LEU A 123 -13.11 -5.48 -7.59
N TYR A 124 -13.27 -4.56 -8.55
CA TYR A 124 -14.20 -3.43 -8.45
C TYR A 124 -15.58 -3.67 -9.08
N SER A 125 -15.89 -4.89 -9.50
CA SER A 125 -17.13 -5.22 -10.24
C SER A 125 -18.44 -4.87 -9.51
N ASN A 126 -18.43 -4.90 -8.18
CA ASN A 126 -19.57 -4.58 -7.33
C ASN A 126 -19.49 -3.17 -6.71
N LEU A 127 -18.49 -2.36 -7.07
CA LEU A 127 -18.36 -1.00 -6.55
C LEU A 127 -19.27 -0.05 -7.33
N ILE A 128 -20.27 0.50 -6.65
CA ILE A 128 -21.21 1.48 -7.23
C ILE A 128 -21.08 2.81 -6.47
N LEU A 129 -20.75 3.87 -7.20
CA LEU A 129 -20.64 5.23 -6.68
C LEU A 129 -21.71 6.13 -7.32
N ASP A 130 -22.80 6.36 -6.62
CA ASP A 130 -23.93 7.16 -7.13
C ASP A 130 -23.87 8.64 -6.69
N GLY A 131 -24.67 9.47 -7.36
CA GLY A 131 -24.83 10.87 -7.03
C GLY A 131 -23.60 11.76 -7.30
N LYS A 132 -23.70 13.02 -6.87
CA LYS A 132 -22.66 14.05 -7.04
C LYS A 132 -21.95 14.45 -5.75
N SER A 133 -22.44 14.00 -4.59
CA SER A 133 -21.88 14.38 -3.30
C SER A 133 -20.60 13.62 -3.01
N TYR A 134 -19.48 14.33 -2.87
CA TYR A 134 -18.20 13.77 -2.45
C TYR A 134 -18.32 12.99 -1.14
N PHE A 135 -18.98 13.59 -0.14
CA PHE A 135 -19.20 12.97 1.16
C PHE A 135 -19.92 11.61 1.05
N LYS A 136 -21.01 11.53 0.28
CA LYS A 136 -21.75 10.27 0.07
C LYS A 136 -20.90 9.21 -0.63
N LYS A 137 -20.13 9.59 -1.65
CA LYS A 137 -19.21 8.68 -2.35
C LYS A 137 -18.12 8.13 -1.43
N THR A 138 -17.56 8.96 -0.56
CA THR A 138 -16.59 8.47 0.43
C THR A 138 -17.22 7.49 1.42
N LEU A 139 -18.47 7.72 1.85
CA LEU A 139 -19.18 6.76 2.70
C LEU A 139 -19.48 5.44 1.97
N GLN A 140 -19.85 5.49 0.69
CA GLN A 140 -20.02 4.29 -0.15
C GLN A 140 -18.73 3.51 -0.30
N LEU A 141 -17.60 4.18 -0.55
CA LEU A 141 -16.28 3.56 -0.61
C LEU A 141 -15.90 2.91 0.72
N ARG A 142 -16.09 3.60 1.85
CA ARG A 142 -15.82 3.05 3.19
C ARG A 142 -16.66 1.82 3.48
N LYS A 143 -17.95 1.85 3.12
CA LYS A 143 -18.84 0.69 3.25
C LYS A 143 -18.33 -0.47 2.39
N TRP A 144 -18.09 -0.24 1.11
CA TRP A 144 -17.58 -1.26 0.20
C TRP A 144 -16.27 -1.87 0.71
N GLN A 145 -15.33 -1.05 1.20
CA GLN A 145 -14.07 -1.54 1.76
C GLN A 145 -14.29 -2.45 2.96
N THR A 146 -15.20 -2.05 3.84
CA THR A 146 -15.57 -2.82 5.03
C THR A 146 -16.19 -4.16 4.63
N ASP A 147 -17.16 -4.14 3.71
CA ASP A 147 -17.84 -5.34 3.19
C ASP A 147 -16.83 -6.28 2.49
N TYR A 148 -15.92 -5.72 1.68
CA TYR A 148 -14.85 -6.46 1.03
C TYR A 148 -13.94 -7.14 2.06
N SER A 149 -13.41 -6.39 3.05
CA SER A 149 -12.54 -6.93 4.11
C SER A 149 -13.23 -8.06 4.89
N PHE A 150 -14.51 -7.90 5.24
CA PHE A 150 -15.26 -8.96 5.92
C PHE A 150 -15.46 -10.21 5.04
N SER A 151 -15.62 -10.04 3.73
CA SER A 151 -15.77 -11.16 2.79
C SER A 151 -14.51 -12.04 2.65
N GLN A 152 -13.34 -11.53 3.09
CA GLN A 152 -12.08 -12.27 3.04
C GLN A 152 -11.86 -13.21 4.24
N LEU A 153 -12.56 -13.03 5.36
CA LEU A 153 -12.30 -13.73 6.65
C LEU A 153 -12.34 -15.27 6.61
N ARG A 154 -12.87 -15.88 5.56
CA ARG A 154 -12.99 -17.34 5.41
C ARG A 154 -12.51 -17.84 4.05
N ARG A 155 -11.80 -17.00 3.29
CA ARG A 155 -11.22 -17.39 2.01
C ARG A 155 -9.83 -17.97 2.26
N ASN A 156 -9.55 -19.10 1.61
CA ASN A 156 -8.26 -19.77 1.69
C ASN A 156 -7.19 -19.08 0.83
N GLU A 157 -7.61 -18.33 -0.19
CA GLU A 157 -6.74 -17.60 -1.10
C GLU A 157 -7.30 -16.17 -1.30
N VAL A 158 -6.43 -15.18 -1.11
CA VAL A 158 -6.72 -13.78 -1.43
C VAL A 158 -6.11 -13.49 -2.80
N GLU A 159 -6.94 -13.10 -3.75
CA GLU A 159 -6.53 -12.89 -5.15
C GLU A 159 -5.52 -11.74 -5.31
N ILE A 160 -5.59 -10.74 -4.42
CA ILE A 160 -4.61 -9.66 -4.30
C ILE A 160 -4.34 -9.38 -2.81
N GLU A 161 -3.14 -9.73 -2.35
CA GLU A 161 -2.66 -9.43 -0.99
C GLU A 161 -2.12 -8.00 -0.88
N TRP A 162 -2.99 -7.01 -1.15
CA TRP A 162 -2.63 -5.59 -1.22
C TRP A 162 -2.18 -4.96 0.12
N ASP A 163 -2.48 -5.61 1.25
CA ASP A 163 -2.19 -5.17 2.62
C ASP A 163 -0.88 -5.76 3.16
N LYS A 164 -0.37 -6.80 2.50
CA LYS A 164 0.89 -7.46 2.85
C LYS A 164 2.12 -6.74 2.30
N TYR A 165 1.96 -5.99 1.22
CA TYR A 165 3.06 -5.31 0.55
C TYR A 165 2.88 -3.81 0.58
N LEU A 166 4.00 -3.08 0.61
CA LEU A 166 3.97 -1.64 0.44
C LEU A 166 3.41 -1.30 -0.94
N SER A 167 2.59 -0.26 -0.98
CA SER A 167 2.05 0.27 -2.23
C SER A 167 3.19 0.71 -3.16
N PRO A 168 3.12 0.44 -4.48
CA PRO A 168 4.14 0.85 -5.46
C PRO A 168 4.38 2.36 -5.53
N THR A 169 3.45 3.16 -5.01
CA THR A 169 3.57 4.63 -4.93
C THR A 169 4.22 5.11 -3.63
N THR A 170 4.52 4.20 -2.71
CA THR A 170 5.15 4.50 -1.43
C THR A 170 6.65 4.70 -1.62
N VAL A 171 7.16 5.85 -1.17
CA VAL A 171 8.60 6.12 -1.12
C VAL A 171 9.16 5.59 0.21
N ASN A 172 9.25 4.26 0.33
CA ASN A 172 9.80 3.57 1.50
C ASN A 172 10.15 2.10 1.16
N SER A 173 10.75 1.39 2.10
CA SER A 173 10.95 -0.06 2.06
C SER A 173 10.60 -0.72 3.40
N ALA A 174 10.30 -2.02 3.38
CA ALA A 174 9.98 -2.82 4.56
C ALA A 174 10.60 -4.22 4.46
N TYR A 175 10.71 -4.91 5.59
CA TYR A 175 11.20 -6.30 5.74
C TYR A 175 10.18 -7.12 6.54
#